data_AF-A0A7X7VWB3-F1
#
_entry.id   AF-A0A7X7VWB3-F1
#
_cell.length_a   1.000
_cell.length_b   1.000
_cell.length_c   1.000
_cell.angle_alpha   90.00
_cell.angle_beta   90.00
_cell.angle_gamma   90.00
#
_symmetry.space_group_name_H-M   'P 1'
#
loop_
_entity.id
_entity.type
_entity.pdbx_description
1 polymer ?
#
loop_
_entity_poly.entity_id
_entity_poly.type
_entity_poly.pdbx_seq_one_letter_code
_entity_poly.pdbx_strand_id
1 'polypeptide(L)'
;MLRNRGGETTFQLGGVPCYFGILLAELEIPWSRSLKDRRMVVRSLLEKLRKGANVTASDLGPDGAWAMVCLAVATAANDIGQVKSVLDRAEDFLDREAESLDFEMLATRRKVGSYDEFSNREN
;
A
#
# COMPACT_ATOMS: atom_id res chain seq x y z
N MET A 1 21.31 -13.48 -22.47
CA MET A 1 22.11 -12.88 -21.39
C MET A 1 22.56 -11.50 -21.85
N LEU A 2 21.98 -10.42 -21.33
CA LEU A 2 22.45 -9.06 -21.62
C LEU A 2 23.20 -8.54 -20.41
N ARG A 3 24.52 -8.40 -20.55
CA ARG A 3 25.36 -7.63 -19.63
C ARG A 3 25.10 -6.15 -19.94
N ASN A 4 24.58 -5.42 -18.97
CA ASN A 4 24.44 -3.97 -19.05
C ASN A 4 25.66 -3.33 -18.35
N ARG A 5 26.47 -2.57 -19.11
CA ARG A 5 27.51 -1.69 -18.58
C ARG A 5 27.09 -0.26 -18.89
N GLY A 6 26.75 0.50 -17.85
CA GLY A 6 26.74 1.96 -17.83
C GLY A 6 25.78 2.65 -18.81
N GLY A 7 24.60 3.02 -18.31
CA GLY A 7 23.60 3.82 -19.03
C GLY A 7 22.20 3.37 -18.63
N GLU A 8 21.51 4.18 -17.83
CA GLU A 8 20.13 3.96 -17.39
C GLU A 8 19.25 3.68 -18.61
N THR A 9 18.98 2.41 -18.84
CA THR A 9 18.23 1.96 -20.01
C THR A 9 16.77 2.11 -19.64
N THR A 10 16.06 3.05 -20.26
CA THR A 10 14.60 3.13 -20.19
C THR A 10 14.03 1.74 -20.52
N PHE A 11 13.53 1.04 -19.50
CA PHE A 11 12.93 -0.27 -19.68
C PHE A 11 11.57 -0.07 -20.34
N GLN A 12 11.55 -0.04 -21.67
CA GLN A 12 10.32 -0.01 -22.44
C GLN A 12 9.70 -1.42 -22.37
N LEU A 13 8.74 -1.62 -21.46
CA LEU A 13 7.83 -2.78 -21.52
C LEU A 13 7.21 -2.76 -22.91
N GLY A 14 7.53 -3.72 -23.78
CA GLY A 14 7.17 -3.71 -25.21
C GLY A 14 5.66 -3.60 -25.49
N GLY A 15 5.09 -2.40 -25.37
CA GLY A 15 3.67 -2.09 -25.49
C GLY A 15 2.77 -2.56 -24.34
N VAL A 16 3.33 -3.10 -23.24
CA VAL A 16 2.52 -3.56 -22.09
C VAL A 16 2.31 -2.40 -21.13
N PRO A 17 1.09 -1.84 -21.01
CA PRO A 17 0.83 -0.79 -20.04
C PRO A 17 1.08 -1.32 -18.63
N CYS A 18 1.71 -0.50 -17.80
CA CYS A 18 1.95 -0.81 -16.39
C CYS A 18 1.42 0.35 -15.56
N TYR A 19 0.38 0.09 -14.79
CA TYR A 19 -0.16 1.01 -13.80
C TYR A 19 0.15 0.51 -12.41
N PHE A 20 0.38 1.44 -11.49
CA PHE A 20 0.60 1.15 -10.09
C PHE A 20 -0.24 2.07 -9.22
N GLY A 21 -0.53 1.60 -8.01
CA GLY A 21 -1.28 2.34 -7.01
C GLY A 21 -0.68 2.16 -5.63
N ILE A 22 -0.76 3.21 -4.82
CA ILE A 22 -0.47 3.17 -3.39
C ILE A 22 -1.61 3.84 -2.62
N LEU A 23 -2.03 3.21 -1.52
CA LEU A 23 -2.89 3.74 -0.48
C LEU A 23 -2.05 3.85 0.80
N LEU A 24 -2.05 5.04 1.40
CA LEU A 24 -1.51 5.30 2.73
C LEU A 24 -2.68 5.54 3.67
N ALA A 25 -2.74 4.82 4.78
CA ALA A 25 -3.77 4.96 5.79
C ALA A 25 -3.12 5.27 7.15
N GLU A 26 -3.50 6.40 7.74
CA GLU A 26 -3.17 6.78 9.11
C GLU A 26 -4.27 6.28 10.04
N LEU A 27 -3.90 5.45 11.02
CA LEU A 27 -4.82 4.85 11.98
C LEU A 27 -4.40 5.19 13.41
N GLU A 28 -5.38 5.32 14.29
CA GLU A 28 -5.20 5.37 15.74
C GLU A 28 -5.85 4.15 16.39
N ILE A 29 -5.16 3.49 17.31
CA ILE A 29 -5.67 2.37 18.10
C ILE A 29 -5.82 2.87 19.55
N PRO A 30 -6.96 3.46 19.94
CA PRO A 30 -7.08 4.22 21.19
C PRO A 30 -6.85 3.35 22.44
N TRP A 31 -7.18 2.06 22.35
CA TRP A 31 -7.03 1.11 23.45
C TRP A 31 -5.62 0.53 23.58
N SER A 32 -4.73 0.76 22.60
CA SER A 32 -3.38 0.18 22.60
C SER A 32 -2.53 0.78 23.73
N ARG A 33 -2.03 -0.07 24.62
CA ARG A 33 -1.18 0.34 25.77
C ARG A 33 0.24 -0.19 25.70
N SER A 34 0.60 -0.83 24.58
CA SER A 34 1.91 -1.43 24.40
C SER A 34 2.25 -1.64 22.92
N LEU A 35 3.54 -1.82 22.62
CA LEU A 35 3.97 -2.24 21.27
C LEU A 35 3.39 -3.60 20.87
N LYS A 36 3.04 -4.45 21.83
CA LYS A 36 2.47 -5.77 21.54
C LYS A 36 1.04 -5.63 21.02
N ASP A 37 0.24 -4.76 21.64
CA ASP A 37 -1.14 -4.48 21.24
C ASP A 37 -1.19 -3.94 19.82
N ARG A 38 -0.40 -2.90 19.54
CA ARG A 38 -0.20 -2.36 18.18
C ARG A 38 0.18 -3.46 17.18
N ARG A 39 1.20 -4.26 17.50
CA ARG A 39 1.68 -5.32 16.59
C ARG A 39 0.60 -6.36 16.31
N MET A 40 -0.28 -6.65 17.27
CA MET A 40 -1.37 -7.59 17.07
C MET A 40 -2.39 -7.08 16.04
N VAL A 41 -2.83 -5.81 16.18
CA VAL A 41 -3.73 -5.16 15.22
C VAL A 41 -3.07 -5.07 13.84
N VAL A 42 -1.87 -4.50 13.77
CA VAL A 42 -1.13 -4.31 12.51
C VAL A 42 -0.91 -5.64 11.80
N ARG A 43 -0.49 -6.70 12.51
CA ARG A 43 -0.29 -8.02 11.93
C ARG A 43 -1.58 -8.58 11.33
N SER A 44 -2.70 -8.48 12.05
CA SER A 44 -4.01 -8.91 11.58
C SER A 44 -4.39 -8.21 10.27
N LEU A 45 -4.27 -6.88 10.23
CA LEU A 45 -4.57 -6.06 9.06
C LEU A 45 -3.68 -6.45 7.87
N LEU A 46 -2.37 -6.52 8.05
CA LEU A 46 -1.42 -6.84 6.99
C LEU A 46 -1.62 -8.25 6.42
N GLU A 47 -1.86 -9.25 7.28
CA GLU A 47 -2.11 -10.63 6.83
C GLU A 47 -3.42 -10.73 6.05
N LYS A 48 -4.50 -10.11 6.53
CA LYS A 48 -5.81 -10.13 5.86
C LYS A 48 -5.80 -9.35 4.53
N LEU A 49 -5.18 -8.18 4.48
CA LEU A 49 -5.02 -7.39 3.24
C LEU A 49 -4.33 -8.21 2.14
N ARG A 50 -3.17 -8.79 2.45
CA ARG A 50 -2.38 -9.59 1.50
C ARG A 50 -3.11 -10.87 1.06
N LYS A 51 -4.01 -11.41 1.88
CA LYS A 51 -4.82 -12.59 1.55
C LYS A 51 -6.06 -12.24 0.71
N GLY A 52 -6.62 -11.05 0.90
CA GLY A 52 -7.87 -10.62 0.27
C GLY A 52 -7.70 -9.96 -1.11
N ALA A 53 -6.52 -9.46 -1.44
CA ALA A 53 -6.28 -8.74 -2.69
C ALA A 53 -4.87 -8.95 -3.25
N ASN A 54 -4.70 -8.64 -4.54
CA ASN A 54 -3.39 -8.61 -5.20
C ASN A 54 -2.60 -7.36 -4.76
N VAL A 55 -2.12 -7.36 -3.52
CA VAL A 55 -1.44 -6.21 -2.90
C VAL A 55 -0.19 -6.64 -2.15
N THR A 56 0.78 -5.73 -2.09
CA THR A 56 1.72 -5.67 -0.98
C THR A 56 1.16 -4.73 0.08
N ALA A 57 1.46 -4.99 1.35
CA ALA A 57 1.06 -4.14 2.46
C ALA A 57 2.19 -4.06 3.48
N SER A 58 2.41 -2.90 4.11
CA SER A 58 3.50 -2.69 5.07
C SER A 58 3.10 -1.70 6.17
N ASP A 59 3.67 -1.89 7.35
CA ASP A 59 3.67 -0.89 8.41
C ASP A 59 4.84 0.07 8.21
N LEU A 60 4.56 1.36 8.05
CA LEU A 60 5.54 2.43 7.88
C LEU A 60 5.84 3.18 9.18
N GLY A 61 5.33 2.72 10.33
CA GLY A 61 5.57 3.32 11.63
C GLY A 61 4.38 4.16 12.12
N PRO A 62 4.61 5.26 12.86
CA PRO A 62 5.90 5.72 13.37
C PRO A 62 6.51 4.74 14.40
N ASP A 63 7.83 4.62 14.40
CA ASP A 63 8.54 3.74 15.32
C ASP A 63 8.31 4.13 16.78
N GLY A 64 8.09 3.14 17.64
CA GLY A 64 7.93 3.34 19.09
C GLY A 64 6.54 3.85 19.53
N ALA A 65 5.66 4.24 18.60
CA ALA A 65 4.28 4.58 18.93
C ALA A 65 3.46 3.33 19.24
N TRP A 66 2.50 3.44 20.18
CA TRP A 66 1.60 2.34 20.54
C TRP A 66 0.21 2.52 19.93
N ALA A 67 -0.29 3.76 19.89
CA ALA A 67 -1.61 4.05 19.31
C ALA A 67 -1.54 4.35 17.80
N MET A 68 -0.46 4.98 17.32
CA MET A 68 -0.39 5.43 15.92
C MET A 68 0.17 4.37 14.97
N VAL A 69 -0.45 4.25 13.80
CA VAL A 69 -0.05 3.37 12.70
C VAL A 69 -0.16 4.10 11.37
N CYS A 70 0.84 3.95 10.51
CA CYS A 70 0.79 4.32 9.11
C CYS A 70 0.94 3.06 8.27
N LEU A 71 -0.13 2.63 7.61
CA LEU A 71 -0.10 1.50 6.70
C LEU A 71 0.11 1.98 5.27
N ALA A 72 0.90 1.24 4.51
CA ALA A 72 0.99 1.36 3.06
C ALA A 72 0.47 0.10 2.39
N VAL A 73 -0.39 0.26 1.40
CA VAL A 73 -0.89 -0.81 0.53
C VAL A 73 -0.57 -0.44 -0.90
N ALA A 74 0.10 -1.33 -1.63
CA ALA A 74 0.50 -1.08 -3.02
C ALA A 74 0.09 -2.22 -3.95
N THR A 75 -0.20 -1.89 -5.20
CA THR A 75 -0.58 -2.83 -6.25
C THR A 75 -0.10 -2.36 -7.61
N ALA A 76 0.01 -3.28 -8.56
CA ALA A 76 0.28 -2.97 -9.96
C ALA A 76 -0.54 -3.90 -10.87
N ALA A 77 -0.96 -3.38 -12.02
CA ALA A 77 -1.69 -4.11 -13.04
C ALA A 77 -1.48 -3.48 -14.43
N ASN A 78 -1.89 -4.19 -15.48
CA ASN A 78 -1.90 -3.66 -16.85
C ASN A 78 -3.15 -2.82 -17.18
N ASP A 79 -4.09 -2.73 -16.25
CA ASP A 79 -5.29 -1.91 -16.37
C ASP A 79 -5.43 -0.94 -15.18
N ILE A 80 -5.70 0.33 -15.46
CA ILE A 80 -5.85 1.36 -14.43
C ILE A 80 -7.13 1.15 -13.60
N GLY A 81 -8.19 0.60 -14.21
CA GLY A 81 -9.43 0.24 -13.52
C GLY A 81 -9.20 -0.85 -12.48
N GLN A 82 -8.40 -1.87 -12.81
CA GLN A 82 -7.99 -2.91 -11.87
C GLN A 82 -7.20 -2.34 -10.69
N VAL A 83 -6.23 -1.44 -10.93
CA VAL A 83 -5.49 -0.78 -9.84
C VAL A 83 -6.45 -0.03 -8.91
N LYS A 84 -7.34 0.80 -9.46
CA LYS A 84 -8.32 1.56 -8.67
C LYS A 84 -9.24 0.64 -7.86
N SER A 85 -9.80 -0.40 -8.51
CA SER A 85 -10.67 -1.37 -7.85
C SER A 85 -9.97 -2.13 -6.72
N VAL A 86 -8.68 -2.44 -6.86
CA VAL A 86 -7.90 -3.07 -5.78
C VAL A 86 -7.69 -2.10 -4.61
N LEU A 87 -7.39 -0.82 -4.88
CA LEU A 87 -7.26 0.19 -3.83
C LEU A 87 -8.59 0.45 -3.10
N ASP A 88 -9.71 0.56 -3.85
CA ASP A 88 -11.04 0.75 -3.27
C ASP A 88 -11.39 -0.43 -2.34
N ARG A 89 -11.11 -1.68 -2.76
CA ARG A 89 -11.29 -2.87 -1.91
C ARG A 89 -10.41 -2.86 -0.65
N ALA A 90 -9.21 -2.30 -0.72
CA ALA A 90 -8.32 -2.21 0.42
C ALA A 90 -8.82 -1.17 1.44
N GLU A 91 -9.34 -0.03 0.96
CA GLU A 91 -9.97 1.00 1.78
C GLU A 91 -11.25 0.47 2.44
N ASP A 92 -12.16 -0.14 1.66
CA ASP A 92 -13.38 -0.76 2.18
C ASP A 92 -13.11 -1.88 3.21
N PHE A 93 -11.98 -2.57 3.07
CA PHE A 93 -11.55 -3.59 4.02
C PHE A 93 -11.10 -2.97 5.34
N LEU A 94 -10.31 -1.89 5.28
CA LEU A 94 -9.87 -1.17 6.47
C LEU A 94 -11.07 -0.58 7.23
N ASP A 95 -12.02 0.02 6.52
CA ASP A 95 -13.26 0.55 7.12
C ASP A 95 -14.04 -0.53 7.88
N ARG A 96 -14.17 -1.72 7.29
CA ARG A 96 -14.88 -2.84 7.93
C ARG A 96 -14.14 -3.40 9.15
N GLU A 97 -12.82 -3.38 9.13
CA GLU A 97 -12.01 -3.89 10.24
C GLU A 97 -11.86 -2.87 11.38
N ALA A 98 -12.12 -1.58 11.13
CA ALA A 98 -12.09 -0.51 12.13
C ALA A 98 -12.95 -0.85 13.35
N GLU A 99 -14.18 -1.32 13.11
CA GLU A 99 -15.09 -1.75 14.19
C GLU A 99 -14.61 -3.04 14.88
N SER A 100 -14.09 -4.01 14.12
CA SER A 100 -13.69 -5.32 14.67
C SER A 100 -12.41 -5.27 15.50
N LEU A 101 -11.50 -4.36 15.18
CA LEU A 101 -10.20 -4.21 15.83
C LEU A 101 -10.10 -2.94 16.69
N ASP A 102 -11.19 -2.18 16.77
CA ASP A 102 -11.34 -0.97 17.59
C ASP A 102 -10.22 0.04 17.31
N PHE A 103 -10.10 0.45 16.04
CA PHE A 103 -9.21 1.52 15.61
C PHE A 103 -9.98 2.58 14.83
N GLU A 104 -9.45 3.80 14.80
CA GLU A 104 -9.98 4.92 14.04
C GLU A 104 -9.10 5.18 12.82
N MET A 105 -9.73 5.41 11.67
CA MET A 105 -9.03 5.86 10.47
C MET A 105 -8.97 7.38 10.45
N LEU A 106 -7.77 7.94 10.63
CA LEU A 106 -7.54 9.37 10.75
C LEU A 106 -7.48 10.05 9.38
N ALA A 107 -6.80 9.42 8.42
CA ALA A 107 -6.64 9.94 7.07
C ALA A 107 -6.28 8.83 6.08
N THR A 108 -6.76 8.97 4.85
CA THR A 108 -6.30 8.18 3.71
C THR A 108 -5.71 9.07 2.62
N ARG A 109 -4.64 8.60 1.98
CA ARG A 109 -4.08 9.23 0.78
C ARG A 109 -3.82 8.16 -0.26
N ARG A 110 -4.31 8.37 -1.48
CA ARG A 110 -4.07 7.45 -2.59
C ARG A 110 -3.37 8.13 -3.76
N LYS A 111 -2.52 7.38 -4.45
CA LYS A 111 -1.90 7.80 -5.70
C LYS A 111 -1.89 6.65 -6.68
N VAL A 112 -2.30 6.93 -7.91
CA VAL A 112 -2.26 6.01 -9.05
C VAL A 112 -1.41 6.65 -10.13
N GLY A 113 -0.56 5.87 -10.79
CA GLY A 113 0.29 6.34 -11.87
C GLY A 113 0.54 5.25 -12.90
N SER A 114 1.09 5.64 -14.05
CA SER A 114 1.64 4.72 -15.04
C SER A 114 3.16 4.71 -14.96
N TYR A 115 3.77 3.57 -15.29
CA TYR A 115 5.23 3.45 -15.35
C TYR A 115 5.83 4.38 -16.42
N ASP A 116 5.13 4.59 -17.53
CA ASP A 116 5.59 5.46 -18.61
C ASP A 116 5.68 6.93 -18.15
N GLU A 117 4.70 7.40 -17.37
CA GLU A 117 4.76 8.74 -16.75
C GLU A 117 5.85 8.86 -15.69
N PHE A 118 6.09 7.80 -14.92
CA PHE A 118 7.11 7.78 -13.88
C PHE A 118 8.53 7.82 -14.47
N SER A 119 8.80 6.97 -15.46
CA SER A 119 10.11 6.86 -16.12
C SER A 119 10.51 8.11 -16.92
N ASN A 120 9.55 8.83 -17.50
CA ASN A 120 9.82 10.06 -18.26
C ASN A 120 10.17 11.28 -17.39
N ARG A 121 10.04 11.21 -16.06
CA ARG A 121 10.39 12.31 -15.13
C ARG A 121 11.78 12.18 -14.51
N GLU A 122 12.40 11.01 -14.58
CA GLU A 122 13.74 10.74 -14.04
C GLU A 122 14.86 10.92 -15.07
N ASN A 123 14.50 11.25 -16.32
CA ASN A 123 15.40 11.66 -17.40
C ASN A 123 15.30 13.18 -17.66
#